data_AF-A0A1G0WTE9-F1
#
_entry.id   AF-A0A1G0WTE9-F1
#
_cell.length_a   1.000
_cell.length_b   1.000
_cell.length_c   1.000
_cell.angle_alpha   90.00
_cell.angle_beta   90.00
_cell.angle_gamma   90.00
#
_symmetry.space_group_name_H-M   'P 1'
#
loop_
_entity.id
_entity.type
_entity.pdbx_description
1 polymer ?
#
loop_
_entity_poly.entity_id
_entity_poly.type
_entity_poly.pdbx_seq_one_letter_code
_entity_poly.pdbx_strand_id
1 'polypeptide(L)'
;MATFAIESNGRLEKTVVYYNGQQLGGIKEVFLNLDEDGTFDAILQYEGTDKQIKTKQIFDEYLENLKIVEPSFTEEEAAELHLLTVDSDGDIEDTIVSIDDEELDGIVSMFVHIKSAENKNGISAFFSKDKIPAHMEFKAEITFRNEDDTLETEEIF
;
A
#
# COMPACT_ATOMS: atom_id res chain seq x y z
N MET A 1 -0.37 -13.95 -11.16
CA MET A 1 -0.16 -13.39 -9.82
C MET A 1 0.79 -12.22 -9.94
N ALA A 2 0.32 -11.03 -9.58
CA ALA A 2 1.16 -9.87 -9.39
C ALA A 2 1.52 -9.76 -7.91
N THR A 3 2.64 -9.12 -7.62
CA THR A 3 3.12 -8.88 -6.26
C THR A 3 3.02 -7.40 -5.97
N PHE A 4 2.34 -7.02 -4.90
CA PHE A 4 2.30 -5.66 -4.39
C PHE A 4 2.89 -5.65 -2.98
N ALA A 5 3.81 -4.74 -2.70
CA ALA A 5 4.48 -4.69 -1.41
C ALA A 5 4.55 -3.27 -0.86
N ILE A 6 4.54 -3.16 0.46
CA ILE A 6 4.69 -1.92 1.22
C ILE A 6 5.79 -2.17 2.25
N GLU A 7 6.84 -1.36 2.20
CA GLU A 7 7.92 -1.42 3.19
C GLU A 7 7.87 -0.15 4.04
N SER A 8 7.70 -0.32 5.37
CA SER A 8 7.47 0.80 6.29
C SER A 8 7.80 0.47 7.74
N ASN A 9 7.89 1.51 8.58
CA ASN A 9 7.90 1.43 10.05
C ASN A 9 6.80 2.29 10.68
N GLY A 10 5.70 2.47 9.96
CA GLY A 10 4.53 3.22 10.44
C GLY A 10 4.58 4.72 10.12
N ARG A 11 5.67 5.19 9.48
CA ARG A 11 5.86 6.60 9.15
C ARG A 11 5.81 6.85 7.65
N LEU A 12 5.03 7.85 7.24
CA LEU A 12 4.86 8.21 5.83
C LEU A 12 6.18 8.55 5.12
N GLU A 13 7.12 9.22 5.81
CA GLU A 13 8.44 9.54 5.27
C GLU A 13 9.38 8.32 5.15
N LYS A 14 9.03 7.23 5.82
CA LYS A 14 9.71 5.93 5.80
C LYS A 14 8.80 4.86 5.19
N THR A 15 8.05 5.21 4.14
CA THR A 15 7.17 4.28 3.43
C THR A 15 7.48 4.27 1.95
N VAL A 16 7.68 3.08 1.39
CA VAL A 16 7.83 2.87 -0.04
C VAL A 16 6.93 1.72 -0.50
N VAL A 17 6.60 1.73 -1.79
CA VAL A 17 5.69 0.77 -2.40
C VAL A 17 6.39 0.10 -3.56
N TYR A 18 6.15 -1.19 -3.72
CA TYR A 18 6.70 -2.02 -4.78
C TYR A 18 5.58 -2.67 -5.58
N TYR A 19 5.82 -2.84 -6.87
CA TYR A 19 4.98 -3.67 -7.74
C TYR A 19 5.87 -4.57 -8.58
N ASN A 20 5.67 -5.89 -8.47
CA ASN A 20 6.49 -6.93 -9.08
C ASN A 20 8.00 -6.72 -8.84
N GLY A 21 8.36 -6.40 -7.58
CA GLY A 21 9.74 -6.16 -7.14
C GLY A 21 10.36 -4.84 -7.58
N GLN A 22 9.62 -3.95 -8.26
CA GLN A 22 10.11 -2.63 -8.65
C GLN A 22 9.56 -1.54 -7.74
N GLN A 23 10.44 -0.70 -7.19
CA GLN A 23 10.01 0.42 -6.34
C GLN A 23 9.29 1.48 -7.18
N LEU A 24 8.12 1.90 -6.71
CA LEU A 24 7.27 2.88 -7.35
C LEU A 24 7.49 4.29 -6.80
N GLY A 25 7.54 5.27 -7.69
CA GLY A 25 7.55 6.68 -7.38
C GLY A 25 6.21 7.36 -7.65
N GLY A 26 5.97 8.50 -7.00
CA GLY A 26 4.78 9.32 -7.25
C GLY A 26 3.48 8.73 -6.72
N ILE A 27 3.55 7.78 -5.80
CA ILE A 27 2.39 7.24 -5.09
C ILE A 27 1.73 8.36 -4.27
N LYS A 28 0.41 8.43 -4.35
CA LYS A 28 -0.42 9.42 -3.63
C LYS A 28 -1.25 8.75 -2.55
N GLU A 29 -1.80 7.58 -2.87
CA GLU A 29 -2.69 6.81 -1.99
C GLU A 29 -2.57 5.32 -2.28
N VAL A 30 -2.51 4.52 -1.22
CA VAL A 30 -2.70 3.07 -1.25
C VAL A 30 -3.90 2.77 -0.37
N PHE A 31 -4.82 1.98 -0.89
CA PHE A 31 -5.98 1.50 -0.16
C PHE A 31 -6.16 0.00 -0.42
N LEU A 32 -5.95 -0.82 0.60
CA LEU A 32 -6.21 -2.25 0.59
C LEU A 32 -7.31 -2.54 1.62
N ASN A 33 -8.36 -3.20 1.19
CA ASN A 33 -9.43 -3.69 2.05
C ASN A 33 -9.80 -5.09 1.57
N LEU A 34 -9.21 -6.07 2.25
CA LEU A 34 -9.40 -7.50 1.99
C LEU A 34 -10.22 -8.09 3.13
N ASP A 35 -11.23 -8.88 2.82
CA ASP A 35 -12.11 -9.49 3.82
C ASP A 35 -12.50 -10.90 3.38
N GLU A 36 -12.47 -11.87 4.31
CA GLU A 36 -12.83 -13.27 4.06
C GLU A 36 -14.26 -13.45 3.54
N ASP A 37 -15.16 -12.49 3.80
CA ASP A 37 -16.54 -12.47 3.28
C ASP A 37 -16.63 -12.02 1.80
N GLY A 38 -15.48 -11.82 1.13
CA GLY A 38 -15.38 -11.59 -0.31
C GLY A 38 -15.19 -10.12 -0.72
N THR A 39 -14.77 -9.25 0.20
CA THR A 39 -14.34 -7.89 -0.18
C THR A 39 -12.89 -7.93 -0.64
N PHE A 40 -12.63 -7.40 -1.83
CA PHE A 40 -11.29 -7.31 -2.38
C PHE A 40 -11.10 -5.95 -3.09
N ASP A 41 -10.84 -4.91 -2.31
CA ASP A 41 -10.51 -3.59 -2.84
C ASP A 41 -8.99 -3.37 -2.71
N ALA A 42 -8.30 -3.27 -3.85
CA ALA A 42 -6.86 -3.04 -3.87
C ALA A 42 -6.55 -1.87 -4.80
N ILE A 43 -6.65 -0.65 -4.27
CA ILE A 43 -6.60 0.59 -5.05
C ILE A 43 -5.27 1.30 -4.86
N LEU A 44 -4.67 1.70 -5.99
CA LEU A 44 -3.48 2.56 -6.03
C LEU A 44 -3.80 3.87 -6.74
N GLN A 45 -3.50 4.99 -6.11
CA GLN A 45 -3.43 6.29 -6.75
C GLN A 45 -1.98 6.73 -6.92
N TYR A 46 -1.60 7.10 -8.15
CA TYR A 46 -0.23 7.50 -8.47
C TYR A 46 -0.19 8.58 -9.56
N GLU A 47 0.86 9.41 -9.54
CA GLU A 47 1.20 10.30 -10.66
C GLU A 47 2.11 9.56 -11.64
N GLY A 48 1.62 9.28 -12.85
CA GLY A 48 2.38 8.60 -13.89
C GLY A 48 3.55 9.43 -14.46
N THR A 49 4.39 8.81 -15.28
CA THR A 49 5.48 9.48 -16.04
C THR A 49 4.94 10.56 -16.97
N ASP A 50 3.69 10.43 -17.41
CA ASP A 50 2.90 11.39 -18.18
C ASP A 50 2.36 12.57 -17.36
N LYS A 51 2.66 12.64 -16.06
CA LYS A 51 2.20 13.67 -15.10
C LYS A 51 0.69 13.64 -14.83
N GLN A 52 -0.02 12.59 -15.24
CA GLN A 52 -1.43 12.43 -14.90
C GLN A 52 -1.58 11.61 -13.61
N ILE A 53 -2.53 12.01 -12.77
CA ILE A 53 -2.92 11.22 -11.60
C ILE A 53 -3.91 10.15 -12.06
N LYS A 54 -3.62 8.89 -11.72
CA LYS A 54 -4.43 7.73 -12.07
C LYS A 54 -4.81 6.99 -10.80
N THR A 55 -6.01 6.41 -10.80
CA THR A 55 -6.50 5.50 -9.76
C THR A 55 -6.83 4.18 -10.43
N LYS A 56 -6.26 3.09 -9.92
CA LYS A 56 -6.32 1.76 -10.53
C LYS A 56 -6.51 0.67 -9.49
N GLN A 57 -7.25 -0.39 -9.86
CA GLN A 57 -7.19 -1.65 -9.13
C GLN A 57 -5.87 -2.36 -9.43
N ILE A 58 -5.10 -2.67 -8.40
CA ILE A 58 -3.71 -3.14 -8.46
C ILE A 58 -3.59 -4.48 -9.19
N PHE A 59 -4.53 -5.38 -8.94
CA PHE A 59 -4.48 -6.77 -9.44
C PHE A 59 -5.35 -7.01 -10.68
N ASP A 60 -6.37 -6.17 -10.91
CA ASP A 60 -7.32 -6.33 -12.03
C ASP A 60 -7.03 -5.43 -13.24
N GLU A 61 -6.35 -4.30 -13.03
CA GLU A 61 -6.09 -3.33 -14.08
C GLU A 61 -4.62 -3.23 -14.46
N TYR A 62 -4.38 -2.90 -15.73
CA TYR A 62 -3.05 -2.57 -16.19
C TYR A 62 -2.58 -1.21 -15.64
N LEU A 63 -1.49 -1.23 -14.88
CA LEU A 63 -0.83 -0.03 -14.34
C LEU A 63 0.05 0.64 -15.41
N GLU A 64 -0.56 1.55 -16.16
CA GLU A 64 0.14 2.30 -17.22
C GLU A 64 0.97 3.47 -16.68
N ASN A 65 2.11 3.74 -17.35
CA ASN A 65 2.98 4.89 -17.08
C ASN A 65 3.51 4.96 -15.63
N LEU A 66 3.72 3.81 -14.98
CA LEU A 66 4.36 3.74 -13.67
C LEU A 66 5.73 4.44 -13.69
N LYS A 67 6.02 5.18 -12.62
CA LYS A 67 7.36 5.71 -12.37
C LYS A 67 8.13 4.70 -11.54
N ILE A 68 9.14 4.09 -12.15
CA ILE A 68 10.09 3.25 -11.43
C ILE A 68 11.22 4.13 -10.92
N VAL A 69 11.61 3.94 -9.67
CA VAL A 69 12.68 4.70 -9.01
C VAL A 69 13.70 3.76 -8.39
N GLU A 70 14.91 4.26 -8.17
CA GLU A 70 15.95 3.54 -7.43
C GLU A 70 15.56 3.37 -5.95
N PRO A 71 16.12 2.36 -5.26
CA PRO A 71 15.94 2.15 -3.83
C PRO A 71 16.13 3.44 -3.04
N SER A 72 15.14 3.78 -2.20
CA SER A 72 15.13 5.04 -1.45
C SER A 72 15.84 4.97 -0.11
N PHE A 73 16.10 3.77 0.41
CA PHE A 73 16.73 3.55 1.71
C PHE A 73 18.07 2.84 1.56
N THR A 74 19.00 3.16 2.47
CA THR A 74 20.24 2.39 2.61
C THR A 74 19.95 1.06 3.31
N GLU A 75 20.89 0.11 3.26
CA GLU A 75 20.77 -1.16 3.99
C GLU A 75 20.55 -0.95 5.50
N GLU A 76 21.20 0.06 6.09
CA GLU A 76 21.02 0.41 7.50
C GLU A 76 19.62 0.94 7.80
N GLU A 77 19.05 1.75 6.91
CA GLU A 77 17.69 2.27 7.07
C GLU A 77 16.63 1.21 6.81
N ALA A 78 16.85 0.32 5.85
CA ALA A 78 15.94 -0.78 5.53
C ALA A 78 15.85 -1.81 6.66
N ALA A 79 16.90 -1.98 7.45
CA ALA A 79 16.90 -2.87 8.61
C ALA A 79 15.92 -2.46 9.73
N GLU A 80 15.37 -1.25 9.69
CA GLU A 80 14.36 -0.75 10.63
C GLU A 80 12.94 -0.80 10.04
N LEU A 81 12.76 -1.33 8.83
CA LEU A 81 11.47 -1.40 8.14
C LEU A 81 10.95 -2.85 8.14
N HIS A 82 9.63 -2.96 8.11
CA HIS A 82 8.92 -4.21 7.88
C HIS A 82 8.34 -4.20 6.46
N LEU A 83 8.31 -5.37 5.82
CA LEU A 83 7.83 -5.56 4.47
C LEU A 83 6.50 -6.33 4.50
N LEU A 84 5.40 -5.64 4.22
CA LEU A 84 4.11 -6.27 3.90
C LEU A 84 4.07 -6.62 2.42
N THR A 85 3.81 -7.87 2.07
CA THR A 85 3.66 -8.32 0.69
C THR A 85 2.29 -8.97 0.48
N VAL A 86 1.66 -8.65 -0.66
CA VAL A 86 0.41 -9.23 -1.13
C VAL A 86 0.64 -9.78 -2.53
N ASP A 87 0.58 -11.09 -2.65
CA ASP A 87 0.64 -11.83 -3.90
C ASP A 87 -0.77 -12.27 -4.28
N SER A 88 -1.28 -11.75 -5.40
CA SER A 88 -2.67 -12.00 -5.80
C SER A 88 -2.87 -11.91 -7.32
N ASP A 89 -3.93 -12.52 -7.83
CA ASP A 89 -4.46 -12.29 -9.17
C ASP A 89 -5.80 -11.52 -9.18
N GLY A 90 -6.23 -11.01 -8.03
CA GLY A 90 -7.49 -10.29 -7.83
C GLY A 90 -8.56 -11.13 -7.11
N ASP A 91 -8.32 -12.42 -6.89
CA ASP A 91 -9.20 -13.30 -6.11
C ASP A 91 -8.66 -13.50 -4.68
N ILE A 92 -9.55 -13.38 -3.68
CA ILE A 92 -9.19 -13.57 -2.26
C ILE A 92 -8.80 -15.02 -1.98
N GLU A 93 -9.38 -16.00 -2.69
CA GLU A 93 -9.09 -17.43 -2.46
C GLU A 93 -7.65 -17.80 -2.84
N ASP A 94 -7.06 -17.09 -3.80
CA ASP A 94 -5.70 -17.31 -4.32
C ASP A 94 -4.73 -16.19 -3.88
N THR A 95 -5.08 -15.43 -2.83
CA THR A 95 -4.25 -14.35 -2.29
C THR A 95 -3.37 -14.82 -1.14
N ILE A 96 -2.08 -14.53 -1.22
CA ILE A 96 -1.09 -14.78 -0.16
C ILE A 96 -0.64 -13.44 0.41
N VAL A 97 -0.64 -13.32 1.74
CA VAL A 97 -0.12 -12.16 2.46
C VAL A 97 1.05 -12.60 3.32
N SER A 98 2.14 -11.85 3.30
CA SER A 98 3.31 -12.11 4.15
C SER A 98 3.83 -10.82 4.78
N ILE A 99 4.45 -10.96 5.96
CA ILE A 99 5.22 -9.91 6.61
C ILE A 99 6.65 -10.42 6.76
N ASP A 100 7.62 -9.64 6.31
CA ASP A 100 9.06 -9.97 6.39
C ASP A 100 9.40 -11.36 5.83
N ASP A 101 8.81 -11.68 4.68
CA ASP A 101 8.92 -12.96 3.97
C ASP A 101 8.30 -14.18 4.73
N GLU A 102 7.58 -13.95 5.82
CA GLU A 102 6.80 -14.98 6.53
C GLU A 102 5.31 -14.90 6.12
N GLU A 103 4.80 -15.96 5.49
CA GLU A 103 3.38 -16.08 5.12
C GLU A 103 2.48 -16.06 6.37
N LEU A 104 1.37 -15.33 6.28
CA LEU A 104 0.40 -15.20 7.36
C LEU A 104 -0.80 -16.11 7.12
N ASP A 105 -1.15 -16.88 8.14
CA ASP A 105 -2.35 -17.70 8.18
C ASP A 105 -3.47 -17.04 9.00
N GLY A 106 -4.72 -17.46 8.77
CA GLY A 106 -5.85 -17.09 9.63
C GLY A 106 -6.31 -15.62 9.51
N ILE A 107 -5.94 -14.93 8.42
CA ILE A 107 -6.41 -13.57 8.12
C ILE A 107 -7.93 -13.59 7.88
N VAL A 108 -8.65 -12.81 8.68
CA VAL A 108 -10.08 -12.53 8.50
C VAL A 108 -10.26 -11.28 7.64
N SER A 109 -9.49 -10.23 7.94
CA SER A 109 -9.51 -9.02 7.13
C SER A 109 -8.18 -8.28 7.22
N MET A 110 -7.82 -7.58 6.16
CA MET A 110 -6.69 -6.66 6.13
C MET A 110 -7.15 -5.29 5.66
N PHE A 111 -6.79 -4.26 6.42
CA PHE A 111 -7.07 -2.87 6.10
C PHE A 111 -5.78 -2.07 6.06
N VAL A 112 -5.44 -1.53 4.89
CA VAL A 112 -4.34 -0.60 4.71
C VAL A 112 -4.87 0.66 4.03
N HIS A 113 -4.69 1.81 4.66
CA HIS A 113 -4.95 3.11 4.07
C HIS A 113 -3.78 4.05 4.33
N ILE A 114 -3.00 4.29 3.28
CA ILE A 114 -1.85 5.18 3.32
C ILE A 114 -2.13 6.31 2.34
N LYS A 115 -2.26 7.53 2.85
CA LYS A 115 -2.52 8.72 2.06
C LYS A 115 -1.58 9.83 2.46
N SER A 116 -0.69 10.20 1.55
CA SER A 116 0.16 11.37 1.75
C SER A 116 -0.67 12.66 1.60
N ALA A 117 -0.51 13.61 2.51
CA ALA A 117 -0.93 14.98 2.22
C ALA A 117 0.03 15.55 1.18
N GLU A 118 -0.49 16.22 0.16
CA GLU A 118 0.39 16.89 -0.79
C GLU A 118 1.31 17.86 -0.04
N ASN A 119 2.62 17.64 -0.15
CA ASN A 119 3.65 18.57 0.29
C ASN A 119 3.48 19.89 -0.47
N LYS A 120 2.73 20.83 0.09
CA LYS A 120 2.58 22.21 -0.39
C LYS A 120 3.84 23.06 -0.18
N ASN A 121 5.03 22.50 -0.30
CA ASN A 121 6.30 23.24 -0.19
C ASN A 121 6.73 23.88 -1.52
N GLY A 122 5.76 24.36 -2.29
CA GLY A 122 5.98 25.02 -3.57
C GLY A 122 4.92 26.07 -3.87
N ILE A 123 5.34 27.09 -4.61
CA ILE A 123 4.58 28.26 -5.10
C ILE A 123 3.25 27.89 -5.80
N SER A 124 3.03 26.60 -6.10
CA SER A 124 1.81 25.99 -6.64
C SER A 124 0.61 26.03 -5.68
N ALA A 125 0.82 26.26 -4.37
CA ALA A 125 -0.26 26.35 -3.38
C ALA A 125 -1.28 27.47 -3.66
N PHE A 126 -0.96 28.44 -4.53
CA PHE A 126 -1.84 29.55 -4.90
C PHE A 126 -2.74 29.28 -6.12
N PHE A 127 -2.55 28.19 -6.86
CA PHE A 127 -3.22 27.98 -8.15
C PHE A 127 -4.16 26.78 -8.25
N SER A 128 -4.16 25.85 -7.29
CA SER A 128 -5.00 24.65 -7.36
C SER A 128 -6.27 24.83 -6.53
N LYS A 129 -7.40 25.05 -7.20
CA LYS A 129 -8.75 25.16 -6.62
C LYS A 129 -9.50 23.83 -6.54
N ASP A 130 -8.84 22.73 -6.88
CA ASP A 130 -9.44 21.40 -6.82
C ASP A 130 -9.19 20.75 -5.46
N LYS A 131 -10.30 20.32 -4.86
CA LYS A 131 -10.41 19.78 -3.50
C LYS A 131 -9.67 18.46 -3.39
N ILE A 132 -8.41 18.49 -2.98
CA ILE A 132 -7.69 17.33 -2.48
C ILE A 132 -7.91 17.26 -0.96
N PRO A 133 -8.28 16.09 -0.38
CA PRO A 133 -8.51 15.95 1.05
C PRO A 133 -7.29 16.40 1.88
N ALA A 134 -7.52 17.10 2.98
CA ALA A 134 -6.50 17.84 3.72
C ALA A 134 -5.83 17.07 4.88
N HIS A 135 -6.07 15.77 5.03
CA HIS A 135 -5.49 14.96 6.11
C HIS A 135 -4.51 13.92 5.56
N MET A 136 -3.41 13.73 6.28
CA MET A 136 -2.53 12.58 6.12
C MET A 136 -3.21 11.39 6.80
N GLU A 137 -3.19 10.23 6.16
CA GLU A 137 -3.69 8.98 6.72
C GLU A 137 -2.57 7.94 6.66
N PHE A 138 -2.36 7.25 7.77
CA PHE A 138 -1.55 6.05 7.81
C PHE A 138 -2.23 5.08 8.77
N LYS A 139 -2.84 4.05 8.21
CA LYS A 139 -3.46 2.97 8.97
C LYS A 139 -3.15 1.66 8.26
N ALA A 140 -2.67 0.68 9.00
CA ALA A 140 -2.32 -0.63 8.47
C ALA A 140 -2.56 -1.66 9.57
N GLU A 141 -3.63 -2.43 9.44
CA GLU A 141 -4.08 -3.39 10.45
C GLU A 141 -4.49 -4.71 9.77
N ILE A 142 -4.25 -5.83 10.46
CA ILE A 142 -4.78 -7.14 10.09
C ILE A 142 -5.60 -7.67 11.27
N THR A 143 -6.76 -8.25 10.96
CA THR A 143 -7.57 -9.00 11.91
C THR A 143 -7.37 -10.49 11.66
N PHE A 144 -7.01 -11.23 12.70
CA PHE A 144 -6.77 -12.67 12.67
C PHE A 144 -7.85 -13.43 13.44
N ARG A 145 -8.06 -14.69 13.06
CA ARG A 145 -8.83 -15.67 13.81
C ARG A 145 -7.89 -16.58 14.59
N ASN A 146 -8.00 -16.53 15.91
CA ASN A 146 -7.24 -17.38 16.81
C ASN A 146 -7.79 -18.82 16.85
N GLU A 147 -7.02 -19.76 17.42
CA GLU A 147 -7.42 -21.17 17.57
C GLU A 147 -8.72 -21.37 18.39
N ASP A 148 -9.09 -20.40 19.22
CA ASP A 148 -10.30 -20.40 20.05
C ASP A 148 -11.49 -19.64 19.43
N ASP A 149 -11.42 -19.36 18.12
CA ASP A 149 -12.37 -18.57 17.33
C ASP A 149 -12.50 -17.09 17.75
N THR A 150 -11.64 -16.59 18.65
CA THR A 150 -11.60 -15.16 18.96
C THR A 150 -10.92 -14.38 17.83
N LEU A 151 -11.26 -13.09 17.73
CA LEU A 151 -10.67 -12.18 16.76
C LEU A 151 -9.68 -11.23 17.46
N GLU A 152 -8.52 -11.08 16.88
CA GLU A 152 -7.47 -10.17 17.32
C GLU A 152 -7.10 -9.24 16.16
N THR A 153 -6.83 -7.97 16.45
CA THR A 153 -6.42 -6.99 15.44
C THR A 153 -5.08 -6.41 15.83
N GLU A 154 -4.14 -6.46 14.90
CA GLU A 154 -2.76 -6.04 15.08
C GLU A 154 -2.39 -4.96 14.07
N GLU A 155 -1.58 -3.98 14.49
CA GLU A 155 -0.97 -3.01 13.58
C GLU A 155 0.19 -3.68 12.84
N ILE A 156 0.33 -3.39 11.54
CA ILE A 156 1.37 -4.01 10.68
C ILE A 156 2.74 -3.35 10.87
N PHE A 157 2.79 -2.03 11.12
CA PHE A 157 4.01 -1.22 11.14
C PHE A 157 4.14 -0.33 12.37
#